data_AF-A0A2H1WFW8-F1
#
_entry.id   AF-A0A2H1WFW8-F1
#
_cell.length_a   1.000
_cell.length_b   1.000
_cell.length_c   1.000
_cell.angle_alpha   90.00
_cell.angle_beta   90.00
_cell.angle_gamma   90.00
#
_symmetry.space_group_name_H-M   'P 1'
#
loop_
_entity.id
_entity.type
_entity.pdbx_description
1 polymer ?
#
loop_
_entity_poly.entity_id
_entity_poly.type
_entity_poly.pdbx_seq_one_letter_code
_entity_poly.pdbx_strand_id
1 'polypeptide(L)'
;TIQLEWTAAYAGVADPYLCVLSLCGRALVLALREFRGKDGSSSGRLAPTRQSVPHRPPLLRATVYRDLSGLFTPPDAGNTQVKGEFSGKMKGKNVKAEGFKPGAVYELNDEDELLYGGDQTPASMASIMLAEQSKNPGVPRRISRWWKKYLVEVKPTYWLFVLRLNGNLEIYSLPEMRLSFLVRDACAGNRILADSLESVPIPSGGIEEEELGGSAQNADADKCRELLVVGLGHKGSRVLMLMRCEDQLMIYQAYKYPRGNLKLRWSRARVPFPFGYCARPLSAPDDSYDAALLKENVRQCRYF
;
A
#
# COMPACT_ATOMS: atom_id res chain seq x y z
N THR A 1 15.68 28.94 27.94
CA THR A 1 14.82 27.73 28.11
C THR A 1 13.92 27.64 26.91
N ILE A 2 14.18 26.73 25.97
CA ILE A 2 13.34 26.57 24.78
C ILE A 2 12.07 25.85 25.23
N GLN A 3 10.96 26.57 25.34
CA GLN A 3 9.64 25.96 25.49
C GLN A 3 9.35 25.20 24.19
N LEU A 4 9.55 23.88 24.22
CA LEU A 4 9.16 23.02 23.11
C LEU A 4 7.65 22.86 23.17
N GLU A 5 6.92 23.62 22.36
CA GLU A 5 5.50 23.37 22.01
C GLU A 5 5.30 22.03 21.27
N TRP A 6 6.25 21.10 21.37
CA TRP A 6 6.39 19.90 20.56
C TRP A 6 6.53 18.68 21.47
N THR A 7 5.52 18.44 22.30
CA THR A 7 5.43 17.21 23.10
C THR A 7 4.97 16.06 22.19
N ALA A 8 5.74 14.98 22.14
CA ALA A 8 5.40 13.79 21.36
C ALA A 8 4.16 13.09 21.94
N ALA A 9 3.21 12.76 21.08
CA ALA A 9 1.97 12.04 21.41
C ALA A 9 2.05 10.56 20.99
N TYR A 10 2.59 10.31 19.79
CA TYR A 10 2.70 8.96 19.21
C TYR A 10 3.96 8.87 18.36
N ALA A 11 4.50 7.66 18.22
CA ALA A 11 5.58 7.38 17.30
C ALA A 11 5.36 6.03 16.60
N GLY A 12 5.67 5.96 15.32
CA GLY A 12 5.64 4.75 14.50
C GLY A 12 6.96 4.55 13.76
N VAL A 13 7.34 3.30 13.53
CA VAL A 13 8.61 2.94 12.89
C VAL A 13 8.36 1.98 11.73
N ALA A 14 9.03 2.24 10.62
CA ALA A 14 9.14 1.36 9.47
C ALA A 14 10.55 1.54 8.91
N ASP A 15 11.49 0.70 9.38
CA ASP A 15 12.93 0.79 9.07
C ASP A 15 13.17 1.11 7.59
N PRO A 16 13.84 2.23 7.24
CA PRO A 16 14.67 3.10 8.10
C PRO A 16 13.98 4.33 8.69
N TYR A 17 12.66 4.46 8.60
CA TYR A 17 11.93 5.67 8.97
C TYR A 17 11.29 5.56 10.36
N LEU A 18 11.34 6.68 11.09
CA LEU A 18 10.63 6.93 12.34
C LEU A 18 9.74 8.16 12.12
N CYS A 19 8.44 8.03 12.36
CA CYS A 19 7.50 9.15 12.37
C CYS A 19 7.11 9.45 13.81
N VAL A 20 7.23 10.71 14.22
CA VAL A 20 6.80 11.21 15.53
C VAL A 20 5.68 12.22 15.31
N LEU A 21 4.53 11.99 15.94
CA LEU A 21 3.39 12.89 15.95
C LEU A 21 3.37 13.66 17.28
N SER A 22 3.19 14.98 17.22
CA SER A 22 3.08 15.85 18.38
C SER A 22 1.63 16.03 18.85
N LEU A 23 1.45 16.45 20.10
CA LEU A 23 0.14 16.83 20.66
C LEU A 23 -0.51 18.02 19.94
N CYS A 24 0.27 18.87 19.28
CA CYS A 24 -0.22 20.01 18.49
C CYS A 24 -0.58 19.64 17.03
N GLY A 25 -0.69 18.35 16.72
CA GLY A 25 -1.13 17.87 15.41
C GLY A 25 -0.11 18.11 14.28
N ARG A 26 1.19 17.99 14.59
CA ARG A 26 2.29 18.07 13.61
C ARG A 26 3.07 16.76 13.63
N ALA A 27 3.62 16.35 12.49
CA ALA A 27 4.47 15.16 12.41
C ALA A 27 5.88 15.48 11.92
N LEU A 28 6.87 14.75 12.42
CA LEU A 28 8.26 14.75 11.97
C LEU A 28 8.64 13.34 11.54
N VAL A 29 9.16 13.21 10.32
CA VAL A 29 9.73 11.95 9.82
C VAL A 29 11.25 12.04 9.86
N LEU A 30 11.87 11.09 10.54
CA LEU A 30 13.30 10.90 10.67
C LEU A 30 13.70 9.64 9.91
N ALA A 31 14.87 9.66 9.27
CA ALA A 31 15.47 8.50 8.64
C ALA A 31 16.76 8.13 9.37
N LEU A 32 16.93 6.83 9.64
CA LEU A 32 18.20 6.28 10.13
C LEU A 32 19.23 6.34 8.99
N ARG A 33 20.31 7.07 9.23
CA ARG A 33 21.45 7.15 8.33
C ARG A 33 22.63 6.46 8.99
N GLU A 34 23.12 5.41 8.35
CA GLU A 34 24.33 4.71 8.78
C GLU A 34 25.57 5.38 8.20
N PHE A 35 26.61 5.48 9.03
CA PHE A 35 27.93 6.00 8.71
C PHE A 35 28.94 4.92 9.06
N ARG A 36 29.82 4.59 8.11
CA ARG A 36 30.99 3.76 8.40
C ARG A 36 32.18 4.66 8.69
N GLY A 37 32.68 4.59 9.92
CA GLY A 37 33.91 5.26 10.33
C GLY A 37 35.13 4.64 9.63
N LYS A 38 36.25 5.38 9.61
CA LYS A 38 37.52 4.89 9.07
C LYS A 38 38.05 3.66 9.81
N ASP A 39 37.67 3.51 11.08
CA ASP A 39 38.07 2.40 11.96
C ASP A 39 37.18 1.15 11.81
N GLY A 40 36.30 1.12 10.80
CA GLY A 40 35.36 0.02 10.58
C GLY A 40 34.13 0.02 11.51
N SER A 41 34.04 0.97 12.44
CA SER A 41 32.87 1.15 13.30
C SER A 41 31.65 1.66 12.50
N SER A 42 30.51 0.99 12.65
CA SER A 42 29.22 1.47 12.12
C SER A 42 28.53 2.34 13.17
N SER A 43 28.14 3.55 12.79
CA SER A 43 27.37 4.48 13.62
C SER A 43 26.10 4.90 12.89
N GLY A 44 24.95 4.86 13.56
CA GLY A 44 23.68 5.32 13.03
C GLY A 44 23.28 6.66 13.64
N ARG A 45 22.79 7.60 12.83
CA ARG A 45 22.12 8.81 13.34
C ARG A 45 20.76 9.00 12.68
N LEU A 46 19.78 9.41 13.47
CA LEU A 46 18.50 9.86 12.94
C LEU A 46 18.65 11.27 12.35
N ALA A 47 18.16 11.46 11.13
CA ALA A 47 18.16 12.74 10.46
C ALA A 47 16.78 13.01 9.84
N PRO A 48 16.24 14.23 9.92
CA PRO A 48 14.98 14.58 9.26
C PRO A 48 14.99 14.27 7.76
N THR A 49 13.83 13.90 7.22
CA THR A 49 13.62 13.86 5.77
C THR A 49 13.77 15.26 5.18
N ARG A 50 14.15 15.35 3.90
CA ARG A 50 14.34 16.66 3.23
C ARG A 50 13.04 17.45 3.14
N GLN A 51 11.94 16.77 2.87
CA GLN A 51 10.62 17.34 2.79
C GLN A 51 9.90 17.16 4.13
N SER A 52 9.20 18.21 4.56
CA SER A 52 8.40 18.21 5.79
C SER A 52 7.00 17.65 5.55
N VAL A 53 6.35 17.16 6.61
CA VAL A 53 4.95 16.76 6.55
C VAL A 53 4.07 18.01 6.51
N PRO A 54 3.12 18.14 5.55
CA PRO A 54 2.23 19.28 5.49
C PRO A 54 1.43 19.43 6.79
N HIS A 55 1.49 20.60 7.41
CA HIS A 55 1.02 20.84 8.78
C HIS A 55 -0.44 21.32 8.87
N ARG A 56 -1.07 21.63 7.74
CA ARG A 56 -2.49 22.01 7.64
C ARG A 56 -3.22 21.09 6.67
N PRO A 57 -4.45 20.67 7.01
CA PRO A 57 -5.10 20.74 8.33
C PRO A 57 -4.33 19.98 9.44
N PRO A 58 -4.56 20.22 10.75
CA PRO A 58 -3.80 19.51 11.79
C PRO A 58 -3.97 17.98 11.71
N LEU A 59 -2.90 17.28 12.04
CA LEU A 59 -2.85 15.82 11.99
C LEU A 59 -3.51 15.23 13.23
N LEU A 60 -4.42 14.29 13.02
CA LEU A 60 -5.00 13.49 14.09
C LEU A 60 -4.14 12.26 14.38
N ARG A 61 -3.80 11.47 13.35
CA ARG A 61 -2.93 10.29 13.47
C ARG A 61 -1.95 10.22 12.31
N ALA A 62 -0.78 9.63 12.57
CA ALA A 62 0.21 9.36 11.54
C ALA A 62 0.91 8.04 11.82
N THR A 63 1.10 7.22 10.80
CA THR A 63 1.90 5.98 10.89
C THR A 63 2.70 5.76 9.62
N VAL A 64 3.89 5.20 9.78
CA VAL A 64 4.75 4.79 8.67
C VAL A 64 4.53 3.32 8.36
N TYR A 65 4.69 2.95 7.10
CA TYR A 65 4.51 1.59 6.61
C TYR A 65 5.59 1.24 5.58
N ARG A 66 6.16 0.05 5.72
CA ARG A 66 7.06 -0.57 4.75
C ARG A 66 6.26 -1.57 3.92
N ASP A 67 6.05 -1.26 2.66
CA ASP A 67 5.37 -2.15 1.74
C ASP A 67 6.35 -3.16 1.12
N LEU A 68 5.95 -4.43 1.18
CA LEU A 68 6.60 -5.56 0.52
C LEU A 68 5.65 -6.28 -0.45
N SER A 69 4.39 -5.82 -0.54
CA SER A 69 3.35 -6.44 -1.36
C SER A 69 3.46 -6.09 -2.84
N GLY A 70 4.01 -4.92 -3.16
CA GLY A 70 4.03 -4.38 -4.52
C GLY A 70 2.68 -3.76 -4.93
N LEU A 71 1.72 -3.64 -4.01
CA LEU A 71 0.46 -2.93 -4.26
C LEU A 71 0.69 -1.42 -4.36
N PHE A 72 1.65 -0.90 -3.59
CA PHE A 72 1.98 0.52 -3.58
C PHE A 72 2.99 0.84 -4.68
N THR A 73 2.60 0.57 -5.92
CA THR A 73 3.42 0.82 -7.11
C THR A 73 3.08 2.22 -7.63
N PRO A 74 4.03 3.18 -7.64
CA PRO A 74 3.80 4.47 -8.29
C PRO A 74 3.52 4.26 -9.79
N PRO A 75 2.80 5.17 -10.46
CA PRO A 75 2.34 4.99 -11.83
C PRO A 75 3.48 4.70 -12.83
N ASP A 76 4.70 5.15 -12.51
CA ASP A 76 5.91 5.04 -13.33
C ASP A 76 6.68 3.73 -13.14
N ALA A 77 6.36 2.93 -12.12
CA ALA A 77 6.98 1.64 -11.93
C ALA A 77 6.36 0.65 -12.92
N GLY A 78 7.15 0.30 -13.95
CA GLY A 78 6.73 -0.58 -15.02
C GLY A 78 6.09 -1.86 -14.47
N ASN A 79 4.93 -2.23 -15.02
CA ASN A 79 4.29 -3.50 -14.70
C ASN A 79 5.33 -4.61 -14.86
N THR A 80 5.56 -5.39 -13.81
CA THR A 80 6.38 -6.61 -13.87
C THR A 80 5.65 -7.65 -14.73
N GLN A 81 5.66 -7.43 -16.04
CA GLN A 81 5.11 -8.37 -17.00
C GLN A 81 6.14 -9.47 -17.20
N VAL A 82 5.78 -10.68 -16.75
CA VAL A 82 6.55 -11.87 -17.13
C VAL A 82 6.22 -12.16 -18.59
N LYS A 83 7.10 -11.74 -19.49
CA LYS A 83 7.02 -12.14 -20.90
C LYS A 83 7.06 -13.67 -20.97
N GLY A 84 6.06 -14.26 -21.62
CA GLY A 84 6.06 -15.69 -21.90
C GLY A 84 7.30 -16.04 -22.72
N GLU A 85 8.05 -17.05 -22.28
CA GLU A 85 9.18 -17.58 -23.06
C GLU A 85 8.66 -18.63 -24.04
N PHE A 86 9.15 -18.54 -25.27
CA PHE A 86 8.92 -19.56 -26.27
C PHE A 86 9.96 -20.67 -26.11
N SER A 87 9.51 -21.88 -25.79
CA SER A 87 10.35 -23.07 -25.70
C SER A 87 10.23 -23.88 -26.98
N GLY A 88 11.31 -23.96 -27.75
CA GLY A 88 11.44 -24.82 -28.92
C GLY A 88 12.78 -24.61 -29.62
N LYS A 89 13.51 -25.69 -29.92
CA LYS A 89 14.69 -25.60 -30.80
C LYS A 89 14.18 -25.25 -32.20
N MET A 90 14.54 -24.08 -32.72
CA MET A 90 14.25 -23.67 -34.09
C MET A 90 15.17 -24.46 -35.03
N LYS A 91 14.89 -25.76 -35.18
CA LYS A 91 15.55 -26.63 -36.14
C LYS A 91 14.57 -26.87 -37.28
N GLY A 92 14.72 -26.09 -38.35
CA GLY A 92 14.03 -26.32 -39.61
C GLY A 92 13.65 -25.01 -40.30
N LYS A 93 14.21 -24.80 -41.51
CA LYS A 93 13.62 -23.90 -42.50
C LYS A 93 12.17 -24.34 -42.75
N ASN A 94 11.27 -23.36 -42.83
CA ASN A 94 9.86 -23.47 -43.25
C ASN A 94 8.82 -23.83 -42.18
N VAL A 95 8.68 -22.97 -41.17
CA VAL A 95 7.34 -22.75 -40.56
C VAL A 95 6.95 -21.31 -40.89
N LYS A 96 5.94 -21.13 -41.74
CA LYS A 96 5.39 -19.82 -42.10
C LYS A 96 4.73 -19.23 -40.85
N ALA A 97 5.48 -18.45 -40.09
CA ALA A 97 4.95 -17.53 -39.08
C ALA A 97 4.38 -16.29 -39.80
N GLU A 98 3.36 -16.48 -40.64
CA GLU A 98 2.56 -15.37 -41.16
C GLU A 98 1.66 -14.88 -40.02
N GLY A 99 2.03 -13.77 -39.39
CA GLY A 99 1.19 -13.10 -38.39
C GLY A 99 1.95 -12.30 -37.34
N PHE A 100 3.23 -12.62 -37.12
CA PHE A 100 4.05 -11.91 -36.13
C PHE A 100 5.05 -10.98 -36.82
N LYS A 101 4.84 -9.67 -36.70
CA LYS A 101 5.87 -8.69 -37.08
C LYS A 101 7.06 -8.88 -36.11
N PRO A 102 8.29 -9.09 -36.60
CA PRO A 102 9.46 -9.11 -35.74
C PRO A 102 9.57 -7.77 -35.01
N GLY A 103 9.58 -7.79 -33.68
CA GLY A 103 9.63 -6.59 -32.82
C GLY A 103 8.30 -6.13 -32.25
N ALA A 104 7.16 -6.72 -32.61
CA ALA A 104 5.87 -6.40 -31.99
C ALA A 104 5.73 -7.12 -30.63
N VAL A 105 5.56 -6.35 -29.56
CA VAL A 105 5.18 -6.87 -28.23
C VAL A 105 3.66 -7.02 -28.23
N TYR A 106 3.17 -8.25 -28.23
CA TYR A 106 1.75 -8.53 -28.08
C TYR A 106 1.44 -8.65 -26.59
N GLU A 107 0.79 -7.62 -26.04
CA GLU A 107 0.34 -7.57 -24.65
C GLU A 107 -0.91 -8.44 -24.51
N LEU A 108 -0.78 -9.63 -23.94
CA LEU A 108 -1.90 -10.49 -23.58
C LEU A 108 -1.97 -10.59 -22.05
N ASN A 109 -3.13 -10.19 -21.50
CA ASN A 109 -3.44 -10.36 -20.09
C ASN A 109 -3.89 -11.81 -19.86
N ASP A 110 -2.95 -12.70 -19.57
CA ASP A 110 -3.17 -14.15 -19.42
C ASP A 110 -4.26 -14.52 -18.36
N GLU A 111 -4.70 -13.59 -17.48
CA GLU A 111 -5.82 -13.85 -16.54
C GLU A 111 -7.19 -13.90 -17.24
N ASP A 112 -7.39 -13.07 -18.26
CA ASP A 112 -8.65 -13.02 -19.01
C ASP A 112 -8.79 -14.24 -19.92
N GLU A 113 -7.68 -14.78 -20.42
CA GLU A 113 -7.62 -15.98 -21.29
C GLU A 113 -7.96 -17.29 -20.52
N LEU A 114 -7.70 -17.32 -19.21
CA LEU A 114 -8.03 -18.47 -18.36
C LEU A 114 -9.48 -18.45 -17.85
N LEU A 115 -10.07 -17.27 -17.69
CA LEU A 115 -11.45 -17.10 -17.19
C LEU A 115 -12.48 -17.13 -18.33
N TYR A 116 -12.12 -16.59 -19.48
CA TYR A 116 -12.93 -16.60 -20.68
C TYR A 116 -12.12 -17.37 -21.70
N GLY A 117 -12.46 -18.66 -21.88
CA GLY A 117 -11.92 -19.49 -22.96
C GLY A 117 -11.72 -18.62 -24.22
N GLY A 118 -10.54 -18.77 -24.82
CA GLY A 118 -9.90 -17.77 -25.66
C GLY A 118 -10.60 -17.38 -26.97
N ASP A 119 -11.81 -16.85 -26.91
CA ASP A 119 -12.69 -16.87 -28.07
C ASP A 119 -12.92 -15.48 -28.68
N GLN A 120 -12.57 -14.38 -28.00
CA GLN A 120 -13.10 -13.06 -28.35
C GLN A 120 -12.05 -11.98 -28.69
N THR A 121 -10.77 -12.32 -28.78
CA THR A 121 -9.77 -11.39 -29.31
C THR A 121 -8.93 -12.02 -30.44
N PRO A 122 -8.55 -11.26 -31.49
CA PRO A 122 -7.73 -11.80 -32.58
C PRO A 122 -6.40 -12.42 -32.12
N ALA A 123 -5.84 -11.92 -31.02
CA ALA A 123 -4.62 -12.44 -30.41
C ALA A 123 -4.86 -13.75 -29.62
N SER A 124 -6.07 -13.94 -29.09
CA SER A 124 -6.50 -15.18 -28.45
C SER A 124 -6.77 -16.28 -29.47
N MET A 125 -7.44 -15.95 -30.60
CA MET A 125 -7.60 -16.89 -31.71
C MET A 125 -6.24 -17.35 -32.26
N ALA A 126 -5.26 -16.45 -32.35
CA ALA A 126 -3.90 -16.82 -32.73
C ALA A 126 -3.24 -17.80 -31.72
N SER A 127 -3.51 -17.62 -30.42
CA SER A 127 -3.00 -18.48 -29.35
C SER A 127 -3.66 -19.86 -29.35
N ILE A 128 -4.97 -19.94 -29.62
CA ILE A 128 -5.70 -21.21 -29.82
C ILE A 128 -5.22 -21.93 -31.07
N MET A 129 -5.08 -21.24 -32.21
CA MET A 129 -4.55 -21.85 -33.44
C MET A 129 -3.11 -22.35 -33.25
N LEU A 130 -2.28 -21.65 -32.47
CA LEU A 130 -0.95 -22.11 -32.06
C LEU A 130 -1.01 -23.35 -31.15
N ALA A 131 -1.96 -23.40 -30.20
CA ALA A 131 -2.15 -24.55 -29.33
C ALA A 131 -2.64 -25.79 -30.10
N GLU A 132 -3.54 -25.65 -31.07
CA GLU A 132 -3.99 -26.75 -31.93
C GLU A 132 -2.89 -27.22 -32.91
N GLN A 133 -2.07 -26.30 -33.43
CA GLN A 133 -0.87 -26.65 -34.21
C GLN A 133 0.27 -27.24 -33.35
N SER A 134 0.20 -27.13 -32.01
CA SER A 134 1.24 -27.57 -31.06
C SER A 134 1.30 -29.08 -30.78
N LYS A 135 0.50 -29.90 -31.47
CA LYS A 135 0.71 -31.37 -31.49
C LYS A 135 1.98 -31.76 -32.25
N ASN A 136 2.56 -30.86 -33.06
CA ASN A 136 3.82 -31.09 -33.74
C ASN A 136 5.04 -30.75 -32.85
N PRO A 137 6.00 -31.68 -32.64
CA PRO A 137 7.16 -31.49 -31.77
C PRO A 137 8.18 -30.43 -32.25
N GLY A 138 7.95 -29.78 -33.39
CA GLY A 138 8.79 -28.71 -33.96
C GLY A 138 8.23 -27.29 -33.85
N VAL A 139 6.98 -27.11 -33.38
CA VAL A 139 6.40 -25.78 -33.19
C VAL A 139 6.81 -25.26 -31.81
N PRO A 140 7.50 -24.10 -31.74
CA PRO A 140 7.85 -23.52 -30.46
C PRO A 140 6.57 -23.32 -29.62
N ARG A 141 6.61 -23.61 -28.31
CA ARG A 141 5.44 -23.43 -27.41
C ARG A 141 5.63 -22.18 -26.57
N ARG A 142 4.63 -21.30 -26.53
CA ARG A 142 4.56 -20.23 -25.53
C ARG A 142 4.19 -20.87 -24.20
N ILE A 143 5.16 -21.05 -23.31
CA ILE A 143 4.87 -21.54 -21.96
C ILE A 143 4.58 -20.30 -21.12
N SER A 144 3.30 -20.10 -20.76
CA SER A 144 2.97 -19.04 -19.80
C SER A 144 3.62 -19.37 -18.46
N ARG A 145 4.50 -18.47 -18.03
CA ARG A 145 5.16 -18.51 -16.74
C ARG A 145 4.54 -17.46 -15.83
N TRP A 146 3.23 -17.22 -15.94
CA TRP A 146 2.50 -16.20 -15.18
C TRP A 146 2.77 -16.29 -13.67
N TRP A 147 2.93 -17.50 -13.13
CA TRP A 147 3.26 -17.72 -11.72
C TRP A 147 4.63 -17.15 -11.30
N LYS A 148 5.57 -16.98 -12.24
CA LYS A 148 6.87 -16.36 -11.94
C LYS A 148 6.72 -14.91 -11.50
N LYS A 149 5.61 -14.22 -11.82
CA LYS A 149 5.37 -12.85 -11.36
C LYS A 149 5.30 -12.78 -9.82
N TYR A 150 4.86 -13.86 -9.17
CA TYR A 150 4.83 -13.99 -7.71
C TYR A 150 6.18 -14.41 -7.11
N LEU A 151 7.16 -14.80 -7.93
CA LEU A 151 8.53 -15.08 -7.50
C LEU A 151 9.46 -13.88 -7.66
N VAL A 152 9.04 -12.84 -8.40
CA VAL A 152 9.82 -11.61 -8.51
C VAL A 152 9.94 -10.96 -7.16
N GLU A 153 11.17 -10.60 -6.81
CA GLU A 153 11.44 -9.89 -5.58
C GLU A 153 10.86 -8.48 -5.65
N VAL A 154 9.98 -8.15 -4.70
CA VAL A 154 9.41 -6.81 -4.59
C VAL A 154 10.40 -5.95 -3.80
N LYS A 155 10.90 -4.89 -4.44
CA LYS A 155 11.72 -3.89 -3.75
C LYS A 155 10.86 -3.20 -2.68
N PRO A 156 11.33 -3.10 -1.42
CA PRO A 156 10.59 -2.40 -0.39
C PRO A 156 10.31 -0.95 -0.78
N THR A 157 9.07 -0.51 -0.56
CA THR A 157 8.68 0.91 -0.67
C THR A 157 8.16 1.40 0.68
N TYR A 158 8.21 2.71 0.90
CA TYR A 158 7.91 3.31 2.21
C TYR A 158 6.85 4.38 2.07
N TRP A 159 5.91 4.38 3.01
CA TRP A 159 4.70 5.20 2.94
C TRP A 159 4.39 5.79 4.29
N LEU A 160 3.93 7.04 4.29
CA LEU A 160 3.37 7.72 5.46
C LEU A 160 1.86 7.84 5.28
N PHE A 161 1.11 7.26 6.21
CA PHE A 161 -0.33 7.43 6.33
C PHE A 161 -0.60 8.54 7.33
N VAL A 162 -1.44 9.50 6.92
CA VAL A 162 -1.83 10.64 7.73
C VAL A 162 -3.35 10.73 7.75
N LEU A 163 -3.93 10.69 8.95
CA LEU A 163 -5.34 11.02 9.17
C LEU A 163 -5.40 12.42 9.78
N ARG A 164 -6.15 13.33 9.17
CA ARG A 164 -6.31 14.72 9.62
C ARG A 164 -7.59 14.90 10.42
N LEU A 165 -7.66 16.01 11.18
CA LEU A 165 -8.84 16.37 11.99
C LEU A 165 -10.11 16.59 11.16
N ASN A 166 -9.98 16.96 9.89
CA ASN A 166 -11.12 17.09 8.98
C ASN A 166 -11.60 15.74 8.41
N GLY A 167 -11.03 14.62 8.84
CA GLY A 167 -11.42 13.27 8.40
C GLY A 167 -10.72 12.78 7.14
N ASN A 168 -9.87 13.60 6.52
CA ASN A 168 -9.11 13.19 5.35
C ASN A 168 -8.02 12.19 5.73
N LEU A 169 -7.95 11.08 5.00
CA LEU A 169 -6.84 10.14 5.01
C LEU A 169 -5.97 10.38 3.79
N GLU A 170 -4.69 10.63 4.02
CA GLU A 170 -3.68 10.92 3.01
C GLU A 170 -2.56 9.89 3.08
N ILE A 171 -2.07 9.48 1.92
CA ILE A 171 -0.91 8.58 1.80
C ILE A 171 0.18 9.30 1.03
N TYR A 172 1.34 9.48 1.67
CA TYR A 172 2.52 10.09 1.09
C TYR A 172 3.61 9.06 0.82
N SER A 173 4.32 9.20 -0.29
CA SER A 173 5.54 8.42 -0.55
C SER A 173 6.69 8.90 0.34
N LEU A 174 7.54 7.98 0.80
CA LEU A 174 8.78 8.30 1.50
C LEU A 174 9.99 7.86 0.65
N PRO A 175 11.07 8.67 0.58
CA PRO A 175 11.31 9.92 1.32
C PRO A 175 10.78 11.21 0.65
N GLU A 176 10.18 11.14 -0.54
CA GLU A 176 9.86 12.33 -1.36
C GLU A 176 8.70 13.17 -0.81
N MET A 177 7.88 12.63 0.10
CA MET A 177 6.68 13.25 0.64
C MET A 177 5.66 13.66 -0.43
N ARG A 178 5.53 12.86 -1.50
CA ARG A 178 4.54 13.10 -2.56
C ARG A 178 3.19 12.52 -2.16
N LEU A 179 2.15 13.35 -2.13
CA LEU A 179 0.76 12.88 -1.94
C LEU A 179 0.38 11.95 -3.10
N SER A 180 0.01 10.72 -2.77
CA SER A 180 -0.23 9.65 -3.76
C SER A 180 -1.62 9.03 -3.65
N PHE A 181 -2.36 9.30 -2.58
CA PHE A 181 -3.74 8.84 -2.38
C PHE A 181 -4.44 9.72 -1.35
N LEU A 182 -5.70 10.08 -1.61
CA LEU A 182 -6.54 10.86 -0.72
C LEU A 182 -7.91 10.22 -0.58
N VAL A 183 -8.43 10.11 0.64
CA VAL A 183 -9.81 9.73 0.92
C VAL A 183 -10.42 10.80 1.79
N ARG A 184 -11.53 11.39 1.32
CA ARG A 184 -12.35 12.29 2.14
C ARG A 184 -13.21 11.46 3.10
N ASP A 185 -13.36 11.93 4.33
CA ASP A 185 -14.19 11.31 5.37
C ASP A 185 -13.90 9.81 5.61
N ALA A 186 -12.62 9.45 5.74
CA ALA A 186 -12.21 8.05 5.92
C ALA A 186 -12.82 7.39 7.18
N CYS A 187 -13.14 8.20 8.20
CA CYS A 187 -13.75 7.74 9.45
C CYS A 187 -15.27 7.49 9.36
N ALA A 188 -15.93 7.87 8.25
CA ALA A 188 -17.36 7.60 8.04
C ALA A 188 -17.68 6.10 7.90
N GLY A 189 -16.67 5.24 7.74
CA GLY A 189 -16.85 3.80 7.71
C GLY A 189 -17.39 3.24 6.39
N ASN A 190 -17.21 3.98 5.30
CA ASN A 190 -17.57 3.57 3.95
C ASN A 190 -17.03 2.18 3.60
N ARG A 191 -17.81 1.38 2.86
CA ARG A 191 -17.40 0.01 2.48
C ARG A 191 -16.13 -0.01 1.63
N ILE A 192 -15.97 0.98 0.76
CA ILE A 192 -14.81 1.13 -0.14
C ILE A 192 -14.22 2.51 0.08
N LEU A 193 -12.90 2.58 0.23
CA LEU A 193 -12.17 3.85 0.18
C LEU A 193 -11.46 3.93 -1.17
N ALA A 194 -11.77 4.97 -1.94
CA ALA A 194 -11.26 5.21 -3.27
C ALA A 194 -10.46 6.51 -3.32
N ASP A 195 -9.51 6.60 -4.27
CA ASP A 195 -8.67 7.78 -4.45
C ASP A 195 -9.51 8.96 -4.94
N SER A 196 -9.60 9.99 -4.11
CA SER A 196 -10.34 11.24 -4.39
C SER A 196 -9.52 12.18 -5.28
N LEU A 197 -8.22 11.93 -5.47
CA LEU A 197 -7.39 12.70 -6.39
C LEU A 197 -7.80 12.49 -7.86
N GLU A 198 -8.50 11.39 -8.17
CA GLU A 198 -9.07 11.14 -9.51
C GLU A 198 -10.19 12.11 -9.87
N SER A 199 -10.95 12.58 -8.87
CA SER A 199 -12.16 13.38 -9.06
C SER A 199 -11.93 14.90 -9.09
N VAL A 200 -10.70 15.36 -8.88
CA VAL A 200 -10.36 16.79 -8.94
C VAL A 200 -9.66 17.05 -10.27
N PRO A 201 -10.31 17.73 -11.25
CA PRO A 201 -9.58 18.20 -12.42
C PRO A 201 -8.52 19.18 -11.92
N ILE A 202 -7.24 18.84 -12.12
CA ILE A 202 -6.11 19.70 -11.74
C ILE A 202 -6.15 20.91 -12.68
N PRO A 203 -6.57 22.11 -12.24
CA PRO A 203 -6.30 23.30 -13.02
C PRO A 203 -4.79 23.54 -12.94
N SER A 204 -4.18 24.04 -14.01
CA SER A 204 -2.76 24.43 -14.05
C SER A 204 -2.42 25.65 -13.19
N GLY A 205 -3.23 25.95 -12.17
CA GLY A 205 -2.99 26.92 -11.10
C GLY A 205 -3.09 26.20 -9.77
N GLY A 206 -2.19 26.53 -8.83
CA GLY A 206 -2.06 25.86 -7.54
C GLY A 206 -3.41 25.57 -6.90
N ILE A 207 -3.55 24.33 -6.44
CA ILE A 207 -4.66 23.85 -5.62
C ILE A 207 -5.06 24.96 -4.65
N GLU A 208 -6.29 25.48 -4.77
CA GLU A 208 -6.84 26.38 -3.77
C GLU A 208 -6.86 25.60 -2.45
N GLU A 209 -5.94 25.99 -1.57
CA GLU A 209 -5.66 25.42 -0.25
C GLU A 209 -6.92 25.38 0.64
N GLU A 210 -7.99 26.06 0.22
CA GLU A 210 -9.23 26.28 0.96
C GLU A 210 -10.20 25.07 0.89
N GLU A 211 -10.27 24.35 -0.24
CA GLU A 211 -11.22 23.22 -0.39
C GLU A 211 -10.68 21.90 0.19
N LEU A 212 -9.35 21.70 0.14
CA LEU A 212 -8.65 20.63 0.87
C LEU A 212 -8.32 21.01 2.32
N GLY A 213 -8.28 22.31 2.61
CA GLY A 213 -7.92 22.87 3.91
C GLY A 213 -9.10 23.22 4.80
N GLY A 214 -10.33 22.86 4.43
CA GLY A 214 -11.52 23.04 5.25
C GLY A 214 -11.23 22.63 6.69
N SER A 215 -11.12 23.63 7.57
CA SER A 215 -10.71 23.45 8.97
C SER A 215 -11.84 22.92 9.85
N ALA A 216 -12.98 22.59 9.24
CA ALA A 216 -14.11 21.99 9.91
C ALA A 216 -13.68 20.64 10.51
N GLN A 217 -13.61 20.62 11.83
CA GLN A 217 -13.35 19.42 12.60
C GLN A 217 -14.45 18.38 12.28
N ASN A 218 -14.04 17.18 11.88
CA ASN A 218 -14.96 16.11 11.51
C ASN A 218 -15.27 15.26 12.76
N ALA A 219 -16.56 15.19 13.12
CA ALA A 219 -17.01 14.51 14.32
C ALA A 219 -16.69 13.00 14.34
N ASP A 220 -16.64 12.33 13.19
CA ASP A 220 -16.24 10.93 13.12
C ASP A 220 -14.72 10.76 13.20
N ALA A 221 -13.95 11.73 12.70
CA ALA A 221 -12.51 11.74 12.87
C ALA A 221 -12.14 11.86 14.36
N ASP A 222 -12.83 12.70 15.13
CA ASP A 222 -12.55 12.88 16.57
C ASP A 222 -12.67 11.57 17.38
N LYS A 223 -13.54 10.65 16.94
CA LYS A 223 -13.69 9.33 17.56
C LYS A 223 -12.51 8.41 17.27
N CYS A 224 -11.70 8.68 16.24
CA CYS A 224 -10.59 7.83 15.83
C CYS A 224 -9.42 7.94 16.83
N ARG A 225 -9.13 6.82 17.48
CA ARG A 225 -8.12 6.71 18.55
C ARG A 225 -6.81 6.14 18.06
N GLU A 226 -6.79 5.21 17.11
CA GLU A 226 -5.56 4.61 16.57
C GLU A 226 -5.67 4.31 15.07
N LEU A 227 -4.54 4.39 14.37
CA LEU A 227 -4.37 4.02 12.98
C LEU A 227 -3.16 3.10 12.86
N LEU A 228 -3.35 1.91 12.29
CA LEU A 228 -2.30 0.92 12.07
C LEU A 228 -2.37 0.40 10.64
N VAL A 229 -1.22 0.25 9.98
CA VAL A 229 -1.11 -0.37 8.65
C VAL A 229 -0.07 -1.47 8.72
N VAL A 230 -0.44 -2.68 8.30
CA VAL A 230 0.39 -3.88 8.40
C VAL A 230 0.29 -4.74 7.14
N GLY A 231 1.41 -5.35 6.75
CA GLY A 231 1.45 -6.36 5.69
C GLY A 231 1.42 -7.75 6.32
N LEU A 232 0.42 -8.56 5.98
CA LEU A 232 0.25 -9.93 6.44
C LEU A 232 0.44 -10.94 5.29
N GLY A 233 0.59 -12.20 5.66
CA GLY A 233 0.75 -13.31 4.72
C GLY A 233 2.14 -13.38 4.10
N HIS A 234 2.30 -14.21 3.07
CA HIS A 234 3.58 -14.42 2.42
C HIS A 234 4.13 -13.09 1.88
N LYS A 235 5.32 -12.68 2.34
CA LYS A 235 6.00 -11.42 1.97
C LYS A 235 5.12 -10.18 2.11
N GLY A 236 4.20 -10.15 3.07
CA GLY A 236 3.29 -9.01 3.27
C GLY A 236 2.28 -8.80 2.14
N SER A 237 1.99 -9.83 1.34
CA SER A 237 1.07 -9.78 0.19
C SER A 237 -0.34 -9.28 0.49
N ARG A 238 -0.78 -9.28 1.75
CA ARG A 238 -2.08 -8.75 2.18
C ARG A 238 -1.88 -7.55 3.09
N VAL A 239 -2.10 -6.35 2.56
CA VAL A 239 -1.99 -5.12 3.35
C VAL A 239 -3.33 -4.80 4.01
N LEU A 240 -3.33 -4.64 5.32
CA LEU A 240 -4.47 -4.24 6.12
C LEU A 240 -4.23 -2.87 6.74
N MET A 241 -5.29 -2.06 6.78
CA MET A 241 -5.37 -0.82 7.53
C MET A 241 -6.45 -0.96 8.60
N LEU A 242 -6.09 -0.74 9.85
CA LEU A 242 -6.97 -0.82 11.00
C LEU A 242 -7.14 0.59 11.57
N MET A 243 -8.38 1.03 11.70
CA MET A 243 -8.75 2.27 12.38
C MET A 243 -9.59 1.92 13.60
N ARG A 244 -9.07 2.23 14.78
CA ARG A 244 -9.76 2.02 16.05
C ARG A 244 -10.48 3.31 16.43
N CYS A 245 -11.80 3.32 16.37
CA CYS A 245 -12.63 4.44 16.85
C CYS A 245 -13.24 4.12 18.22
N GLU A 246 -13.86 5.09 18.88
CA GLU A 246 -14.55 4.85 20.16
C GLU A 246 -15.74 3.90 20.08
N ASP A 247 -16.40 3.89 18.93
CA ASP A 247 -17.66 3.17 18.70
C ASP A 247 -17.50 1.93 17.83
N GLN A 248 -16.43 1.85 17.03
CA GLN A 248 -16.18 0.74 16.12
C GLN A 248 -14.70 0.49 15.82
N LEU A 249 -14.38 -0.74 15.41
CA LEU A 249 -13.12 -1.09 14.76
C LEU A 249 -13.37 -1.28 13.26
N MET A 250 -12.65 -0.50 12.44
CA MET A 250 -12.71 -0.61 10.99
C MET A 250 -11.44 -1.27 10.47
N ILE A 251 -11.59 -2.40 9.78
CA ILE A 251 -10.49 -3.11 9.15
C ILE A 251 -10.69 -3.04 7.64
N TYR A 252 -9.70 -2.52 6.95
CA TYR A 252 -9.69 -2.38 5.50
C TYR A 252 -8.57 -3.23 4.91
N GLN A 253 -8.88 -3.96 3.84
CA GLN A 253 -7.88 -4.67 3.05
C GLN A 253 -7.61 -3.92 1.75
N ALA A 254 -6.33 -3.68 1.46
CA ALA A 254 -5.93 -3.14 0.18
C ALA A 254 -6.08 -4.20 -0.92
N TYR A 255 -6.54 -3.77 -2.09
CA TYR A 255 -6.59 -4.61 -3.28
C TYR A 255 -6.20 -3.79 -4.52
N LYS A 256 -5.62 -4.47 -5.51
CA LYS A 256 -5.21 -3.83 -6.76
C LYS A 256 -6.43 -3.26 -7.48
N TYR A 257 -6.30 -2.03 -7.96
CA TYR A 257 -7.33 -1.35 -8.74
C TYR A 257 -6.68 -0.58 -9.89
N PRO A 258 -7.16 -0.69 -11.14
CA PRO A 258 -6.41 -0.19 -12.30
C PRO A 258 -6.39 1.34 -12.45
N ARG A 259 -7.25 2.08 -11.74
CA ARG A 259 -7.31 3.55 -11.78
C ARG A 259 -6.75 4.16 -10.50
N GLY A 260 -6.45 5.45 -10.57
CA GLY A 260 -5.92 6.22 -9.44
C GLY A 260 -4.42 6.45 -9.53
N ASN A 261 -3.93 7.35 -8.68
CA ASN A 261 -2.50 7.62 -8.58
C ASN A 261 -1.77 6.41 -7.99
N LEU A 262 -2.27 5.93 -6.85
CA LEU A 262 -1.97 4.58 -6.39
C LEU A 262 -3.01 3.61 -6.97
N LYS A 263 -2.52 2.60 -7.71
CA LYS A 263 -3.32 1.57 -8.39
C LYS A 263 -3.90 0.55 -7.40
N LEU A 264 -4.56 1.04 -6.36
CA LEU A 264 -5.16 0.26 -5.29
C LEU A 264 -6.41 0.96 -4.75
N ARG A 265 -7.25 0.17 -4.08
CA ARG A 265 -8.36 0.65 -3.26
C ARG A 265 -8.40 -0.14 -1.97
N TRP A 266 -9.20 0.34 -1.01
CA TRP A 266 -9.40 -0.32 0.26
C TRP A 266 -10.82 -0.83 0.37
N SER A 267 -10.98 -2.10 0.75
CA SER A 267 -12.29 -2.69 1.03
C SER A 267 -12.43 -3.00 2.51
N ARG A 268 -13.51 -2.54 3.13
CA ARG A 268 -13.83 -2.81 4.53
C ARG A 268 -14.16 -4.29 4.70
N ALA A 269 -13.40 -4.99 5.53
CA ALA A 269 -13.68 -6.35 5.93
C ALA A 269 -14.88 -6.38 6.88
N ARG A 270 -15.77 -7.36 6.68
CA ARG A 270 -16.86 -7.66 7.63
C ARG A 270 -16.32 -8.63 8.66
N VAL A 271 -15.93 -8.09 9.82
CA VAL A 271 -15.45 -8.91 10.94
C VAL A 271 -16.50 -8.86 12.05
N PRO A 272 -17.16 -9.98 12.35
CA PRO A 272 -18.03 -10.04 13.51
C PRO A 272 -17.17 -10.08 14.78
N PHE A 273 -17.48 -9.20 15.74
CA PHE A 273 -16.94 -9.31 17.10
C PHE A 273 -18.01 -9.99 17.96
N PRO A 274 -17.90 -11.31 18.22
CA PRO A 274 -18.96 -12.07 18.89
C PRO A 274 -19.28 -11.55 20.30
N PHE A 275 -18.34 -10.84 20.93
CA PHE A 275 -18.49 -10.23 22.25
C PHE A 275 -18.69 -8.71 22.19
N GLY A 276 -18.98 -8.17 21.00
CA GLY A 276 -19.03 -6.74 20.74
C GLY A 276 -17.63 -6.11 20.64
N TYR A 277 -17.61 -4.84 20.22
CA TYR A 277 -16.42 -4.00 20.24
C TYR A 277 -16.51 -3.07 21.45
N CYS A 278 -15.54 -3.14 22.36
CA CYS A 278 -15.42 -2.22 23.48
C CYS A 278 -14.13 -1.40 23.30
N ALA A 279 -14.26 -0.11 22.99
CA ALA A 279 -13.11 0.77 22.81
C ALA A 279 -12.47 1.24 24.13
N ARG A 280 -13.19 1.10 25.25
CA ARG A 280 -12.66 1.41 26.56
C ARG A 280 -11.66 0.32 26.95
N PRO A 281 -10.51 0.69 27.53
CA PRO A 281 -9.71 -0.28 28.28
C PRO A 281 -10.65 -0.99 29.25
N LEU A 282 -10.64 -2.33 29.25
CA LEU A 282 -11.32 -3.07 30.30
C LEU A 282 -10.83 -2.47 31.63
N SER A 283 -11.75 -2.00 32.46
CA SER A 283 -11.44 -1.53 33.81
C SER A 283 -11.14 -2.75 34.68
N ALA A 284 -10.12 -3.51 34.30
CA ALA A 284 -9.56 -4.54 35.11
C ALA A 284 -8.59 -3.83 36.06
N PRO A 285 -8.68 -4.02 37.38
CA PRO A 285 -7.64 -3.53 38.28
C PRO A 285 -6.27 -3.99 37.75
N ASP A 286 -5.27 -3.11 37.81
CA ASP A 286 -3.98 -3.29 37.13
C ASP A 286 -3.25 -4.60 37.49
N ASP A 287 -3.63 -5.19 38.64
CA ASP A 287 -3.14 -6.44 39.23
C ASP A 287 -4.02 -7.68 38.98
N SER A 288 -5.08 -7.56 38.18
CA SER A 288 -5.89 -8.74 37.84
C SER A 288 -5.14 -9.67 36.90
N TYR A 289 -5.36 -10.98 37.09
CA TYR A 289 -4.81 -12.03 36.23
C TYR A 289 -5.12 -11.78 34.74
N ASP A 290 -6.34 -11.32 34.44
CA ASP A 290 -6.77 -11.00 33.08
C ASP A 290 -5.98 -9.82 32.49
N ALA A 291 -5.69 -8.77 33.28
CA ALA A 291 -4.86 -7.65 32.84
C ALA A 291 -3.40 -8.08 32.57
N ALA A 292 -2.86 -8.99 33.39
CA ALA A 292 -1.52 -9.55 33.20
C ALA A 292 -1.42 -10.37 31.90
N LEU A 293 -2.39 -11.26 31.65
CA LEU A 293 -2.50 -12.04 30.42
C LEU A 293 -2.65 -11.16 29.18
N LEU A 294 -3.47 -10.11 29.27
CA LEU A 294 -3.64 -9.16 28.16
C LEU A 294 -2.34 -8.42 27.84
N LYS A 295 -1.61 -7.96 28.88
CA LYS A 295 -0.29 -7.31 28.72
C LYS A 295 0.72 -8.26 28.08
N GLU A 296 0.70 -9.54 28.42
CA GLU A 296 1.58 -10.56 27.84
C GLU A 296 1.24 -10.87 26.37
N ASN A 297 -0.04 -11.03 26.05
CA ASN A 297 -0.51 -11.28 24.68
C ASN A 297 -0.24 -10.08 23.75
N VAL A 298 -0.45 -8.84 24.23
CA VAL A 298 -0.13 -7.62 23.47
C VAL A 298 1.38 -7.49 23.24
N ARG A 299 2.22 -7.92 24.19
CA ARG A 299 3.68 -7.95 24.00
C ARG A 299 4.06 -8.91 22.86
N GLN A 300 3.45 -10.09 22.77
CA GLN A 300 3.74 -11.04 21.70
C GLN A 300 3.34 -10.51 20.32
N CYS A 301 2.24 -9.77 20.21
CA CYS A 301 1.81 -9.15 18.95
C CYS A 301 2.75 -8.05 18.43
N ARG A 302 3.62 -7.46 19.27
CA ARG A 302 4.60 -6.44 18.84
C ARG A 302 5.85 -7.02 18.16
N TYR A 303 6.00 -8.34 18.17
CA TYR A 303 7.14 -9.03 17.55
C TYR A 303 6.82 -9.66 16.19
N PHE A 304 5.69 -9.31 15.57
CA PHE A 304 5.32 -9.71 14.21
C PHE A 304 5.38 -8.55 13.23
#